data_AF-A0A972NZA1-F1
#
_entry.id   AF-A0A972NZA1-F1
#
_cell.length_a   1.000
_cell.length_b   1.000
_cell.length_c   1.000
_cell.angle_alpha   90.00
_cell.angle_beta   90.00
_cell.angle_gamma   90.00
#
_symmetry.space_group_name_H-M   'P 1'
#
loop_
_entity.id
_entity.type
_entity.pdbx_description
1 polymer ?
#
loop_
_entity_poly.entity_id
_entity_poly.type
_entity_poly.pdbx_seq_one_letter_code
_entity_poly.pdbx_strand_id
1 'polypeptide(L)'
;MDTLSAPTLPQTLFVKGMNKPTTNNTSGYAGVSWHKAAGKWSAYIHIEGKRKYLGLFQTAEAASAAVTAAAPALPLPPPVPTVAEQRAELLTAVQRLYEQHGLRALATPFLEKQPDALYPRLLSSSLKQPVLLAELGLAEAYAAWKLSSRTYRGSTKPQWTWEVAIERAREVKEREGDLPTVQWFRQNGYSSLVVAVHKSGRTWGDLREALGSFATCPFYESRNGVRWRSRPEASLSNFLYARGIDHKRGERYPDRYAEQTGRHRGLFDLHFVSTTGAWIDVEIWGDLPDNLTKGRYAATRAMKETFNATNPRFLGLQYRDCLSDARLTELLAPYIGHIDPFRFDKPSDRTIETAHWSDADELLESCRALAADMPDGRFPSEDWLRKRGKYADRAGPQYSTLAGRVHEWLGGTRQVRRMLNQDHASTISWSPDRAVEAWRDFHIKYGMTPSQYMGARKRMTLPAEVVAEASRIYAAAERHGALATARAGHNTRVKWTEETVTAAWRRFVSTHGVIPSQCMSATRRKTMPSEVCDEATRIYEAARRLDILATLRGLSK
;
A
#
# COMPACT_ATOMS: atom_id res chain seq x y z
N MET A 1 -71.72 -29.00 -82.99
CA MET A 1 -70.85 -28.28 -82.05
C MET A 1 -69.73 -29.24 -81.67
N ASP A 2 -68.67 -29.16 -82.46
CA ASP A 2 -67.44 -29.94 -82.33
C ASP A 2 -66.64 -29.51 -81.12
N THR A 3 -66.00 -30.47 -80.45
CA THR A 3 -64.69 -30.21 -79.82
C THR A 3 -63.75 -31.36 -80.18
N LEU A 4 -62.88 -31.06 -81.16
CA LEU A 4 -61.78 -31.90 -81.60
C LEU A 4 -60.72 -32.02 -80.48
N SER A 5 -60.29 -33.25 -80.25
CA SER A 5 -59.14 -33.63 -79.42
C SER A 5 -57.89 -32.83 -79.74
N ALA A 6 -57.23 -32.28 -78.70
CA ALA A 6 -55.89 -31.71 -78.81
C ALA A 6 -54.84 -32.84 -78.87
N PRO A 7 -53.83 -32.79 -79.76
CA PRO A 7 -52.82 -33.82 -79.86
C PRO A 7 -51.85 -33.77 -78.67
N THR A 8 -51.56 -34.94 -78.10
CA THR A 8 -50.55 -35.15 -77.07
C THR A 8 -49.15 -34.89 -77.64
N LEU A 9 -48.39 -33.95 -77.07
CA LEU A 9 -47.01 -33.67 -77.48
C LEU A 9 -46.08 -34.84 -77.11
N PRO A 10 -45.13 -35.25 -77.99
CA PRO A 10 -44.21 -36.34 -77.71
C PRO A 10 -43.19 -36.00 -76.62
N GLN A 11 -42.80 -37.03 -75.88
CA GLN A 11 -41.83 -36.98 -74.78
C GLN A 11 -40.45 -36.50 -75.27
N THR A 12 -39.80 -35.65 -74.47
CA THR A 12 -38.56 -34.93 -74.79
C THR A 12 -37.37 -35.88 -74.98
N LEU A 13 -36.86 -36.02 -76.20
CA LEU A 13 -35.58 -36.70 -76.45
C LEU A 13 -34.42 -35.80 -76.00
N PHE A 14 -33.78 -36.18 -74.88
CA PHE A 14 -32.65 -35.45 -74.31
C PHE A 14 -31.33 -35.95 -74.91
N VAL A 15 -30.61 -35.09 -75.64
CA VAL A 15 -29.28 -35.44 -76.18
C VAL A 15 -28.20 -35.12 -75.15
N LYS A 16 -27.42 -36.13 -74.77
CA LYS A 16 -26.34 -36.03 -73.78
C LYS A 16 -25.28 -35.03 -74.28
N GLY A 17 -25.05 -33.95 -73.52
CA GLY A 17 -24.11 -32.86 -73.87
C GLY A 17 -24.76 -31.54 -74.29
N MET A 18 -26.09 -31.44 -74.37
CA MET A 18 -26.81 -30.19 -74.65
C MET A 18 -27.62 -29.69 -73.44
N ASN A 19 -27.82 -28.37 -73.36
CA ASN A 19 -28.65 -27.74 -72.34
C ASN A 19 -30.12 -28.16 -72.49
N LYS A 20 -30.78 -28.42 -71.35
CA LYS A 20 -32.22 -28.73 -71.25
C LYS A 20 -33.02 -27.60 -71.94
N PRO A 21 -34.01 -27.91 -72.80
CA PRO A 21 -34.86 -26.86 -73.35
C PRO A 21 -35.54 -26.13 -72.19
N THR A 22 -35.54 -24.80 -72.23
CA THR A 22 -36.19 -23.97 -71.22
C THR A 22 -37.71 -24.19 -71.28
N THR A 23 -38.40 -24.01 -70.15
CA THR A 23 -39.85 -24.27 -70.02
C THR A 23 -40.72 -23.44 -70.98
N ASN A 24 -40.17 -22.39 -71.57
CA ASN A 24 -40.84 -21.51 -72.53
C ASN A 24 -40.54 -21.86 -73.99
N ASN A 25 -39.86 -22.97 -74.26
CA ASN A 25 -39.56 -23.39 -75.61
C ASN A 25 -40.76 -24.12 -76.25
N THR A 26 -41.43 -23.46 -77.19
CA THR A 26 -42.59 -24.00 -77.89
C THR A 26 -42.26 -25.10 -78.91
N SER A 27 -40.98 -25.35 -79.20
CA SER A 27 -40.55 -26.42 -80.12
C SER A 27 -40.48 -27.79 -79.47
N GLY A 28 -40.41 -27.89 -78.14
CA GLY A 28 -40.20 -29.15 -77.42
C GLY A 28 -38.80 -29.76 -77.55
N TYR A 29 -37.94 -29.27 -78.46
CA TYR A 29 -36.61 -29.81 -78.73
C TYR A 29 -35.49 -28.80 -78.46
N ALA A 30 -34.37 -29.25 -77.88
CA ALA A 30 -33.20 -28.41 -77.64
C ALA A 30 -32.54 -28.00 -78.98
N GLY A 31 -32.15 -26.73 -79.11
CA GLY A 31 -31.52 -26.23 -80.34
C GLY A 31 -32.46 -26.03 -81.53
N VAL A 32 -33.78 -26.08 -81.33
CA VAL A 32 -34.79 -25.90 -82.39
C VAL A 32 -35.69 -24.70 -82.07
N SER A 33 -35.92 -23.82 -83.05
CA SER A 33 -36.80 -22.64 -82.91
C SER A 33 -37.58 -22.34 -84.19
N TRP A 34 -38.79 -21.78 -84.09
CA TRP A 34 -39.60 -21.41 -85.25
C TRP A 34 -39.08 -20.16 -85.96
N HIS A 35 -38.79 -20.25 -87.26
CA HIS A 35 -38.33 -19.14 -88.08
C HIS A 35 -39.49 -18.50 -88.83
N LYS A 36 -40.08 -17.44 -88.24
CA LYS A 36 -41.31 -16.79 -88.70
C LYS A 36 -41.28 -16.39 -90.18
N ALA A 37 -40.18 -15.82 -90.67
CA ALA A 37 -40.07 -15.35 -92.05
C ALA A 37 -39.99 -16.48 -93.10
N ALA A 38 -39.57 -17.68 -92.69
CA ALA A 38 -39.44 -18.83 -93.59
C ALA A 38 -40.57 -19.86 -93.41
N GLY A 39 -41.42 -19.69 -92.39
CA GLY A 39 -42.45 -20.66 -92.02
C GLY A 39 -41.91 -22.07 -91.73
N LYS A 40 -40.68 -22.18 -91.20
CA LYS A 40 -39.95 -23.44 -91.01
C LYS A 40 -39.26 -23.50 -89.63
N TRP A 41 -38.97 -24.71 -89.16
CA TRP A 41 -38.21 -24.95 -87.92
C TRP A 41 -36.71 -24.82 -88.17
N SER A 42 -36.05 -23.87 -87.50
CA SER A 42 -34.61 -23.65 -87.57
C SER A 42 -33.89 -24.47 -86.50
N ALA A 43 -32.87 -25.23 -86.90
CA ALA A 43 -32.00 -25.98 -86.01
C ALA A 43 -30.62 -25.32 -85.90
N TYR A 44 -30.07 -25.29 -84.69
CA TYR A 44 -28.75 -24.73 -84.38
C TYR A 44 -28.10 -25.46 -83.21
N ILE A 45 -26.77 -25.47 -83.18
CA ILE A 45 -25.95 -25.98 -82.08
C ILE A 45 -24.96 -24.92 -81.62
N HIS A 46 -24.58 -24.94 -80.35
CA HIS A 46 -23.52 -24.08 -79.84
C HIS A 46 -22.23 -24.88 -79.74
N ILE A 47 -21.17 -24.40 -80.39
CA ILE A 47 -19.82 -24.95 -80.29
C ILE A 47 -18.93 -23.80 -79.79
N GLU A 48 -18.25 -24.00 -78.66
CA GLU A 48 -17.39 -22.98 -78.02
C GLU A 48 -18.09 -21.62 -77.81
N GLY A 49 -19.37 -21.66 -77.40
CA GLY A 49 -20.18 -20.46 -77.18
C GLY A 49 -20.68 -19.75 -78.45
N LYS A 50 -20.31 -20.21 -79.65
CA LYS A 50 -20.79 -19.66 -80.93
C LYS A 50 -21.94 -20.49 -81.50
N ARG A 51 -23.01 -19.82 -81.92
CA ARG A 51 -24.19 -20.46 -82.52
C ARG A 51 -23.91 -20.83 -83.98
N LYS A 52 -23.89 -22.12 -84.28
CA LYS A 52 -23.78 -22.66 -85.64
C LYS A 52 -25.16 -23.10 -86.13
N TYR A 53 -25.57 -22.53 -87.26
CA TYR A 53 -26.85 -22.86 -87.91
C TYR A 53 -26.72 -24.17 -88.68
N LEU A 54 -27.69 -25.08 -88.46
CA LEU A 54 -27.69 -26.44 -89.02
C LEU A 54 -28.71 -26.61 -90.17
N GLY A 55 -29.69 -25.72 -90.29
CA GLY A 55 -30.66 -25.73 -91.39
C GLY A 55 -32.08 -25.33 -90.97
N LEU A 56 -32.97 -25.25 -91.98
CA LEU A 56 -34.42 -25.04 -91.81
C LEU A 56 -35.17 -26.29 -92.29
N PHE A 57 -36.09 -26.76 -91.47
CA PHE A 57 -36.80 -28.02 -91.63
C PHE A 57 -38.31 -27.80 -91.59
N GLN A 58 -39.06 -28.69 -92.25
CA GLN A 58 -40.53 -28.65 -92.29
C GLN A 58 -41.15 -29.01 -90.93
N THR A 59 -40.53 -29.91 -90.18
CA THR A 59 -41.03 -30.41 -88.89
C THR A 59 -40.00 -30.19 -87.78
N ALA A 60 -40.47 -30.11 -86.53
CA ALA A 60 -39.63 -29.89 -85.36
C ALA A 60 -38.76 -31.12 -85.07
N GLU A 61 -39.29 -32.31 -85.34
CA GLU A 61 -38.62 -33.62 -85.23
C GLU A 61 -37.41 -33.69 -86.16
N ALA A 62 -37.55 -33.27 -87.42
CA ALA A 62 -36.46 -33.29 -88.39
C ALA A 62 -35.34 -32.31 -88.01
N ALA A 63 -35.70 -31.13 -87.49
CA ALA A 63 -34.73 -30.19 -86.94
C ALA A 63 -34.00 -30.77 -85.71
N SER A 64 -34.72 -31.47 -84.83
CA SER A 64 -34.12 -32.12 -83.66
C SER A 64 -33.18 -33.28 -84.02
N ALA A 65 -33.50 -34.05 -85.06
CA ALA A 65 -32.63 -35.11 -85.56
C ALA A 65 -31.31 -34.54 -86.10
N ALA A 66 -31.36 -33.41 -86.82
CA ALA A 66 -30.17 -32.72 -87.32
C ALA A 66 -29.28 -32.19 -86.18
N VAL A 67 -29.89 -31.69 -85.09
CA VAL A 67 -29.18 -31.28 -83.88
C VAL A 67 -28.50 -32.49 -83.21
N THR A 68 -29.22 -33.61 -83.11
CA THR A 68 -28.70 -34.85 -82.49
C THR A 68 -27.51 -35.42 -83.28
N ALA A 69 -27.58 -35.40 -84.61
CA ALA A 69 -26.49 -35.86 -85.48
C ALA A 69 -25.24 -34.97 -85.38
N ALA A 70 -25.40 -33.68 -85.06
CA ALA A 70 -24.29 -32.73 -84.90
C ALA A 70 -23.62 -32.78 -83.50
N ALA A 71 -24.26 -33.42 -82.52
CA ALA A 71 -23.81 -33.45 -81.11
C ALA A 71 -22.49 -34.22 -80.81
N PRO A 72 -22.11 -35.32 -81.52
CA PRO A 72 -20.90 -36.08 -81.22
C PRO A 72 -19.56 -35.31 -81.35
N ALA A 73 -19.57 -34.09 -81.90
CA ALA A 73 -18.38 -33.28 -82.14
C ALA A 73 -18.01 -32.33 -80.97
N LEU A 74 -18.64 -32.46 -79.80
CA LEU A 74 -18.39 -31.58 -78.64
C LEU A 74 -17.31 -32.18 -77.69
N PRO A 75 -16.27 -31.43 -77.30
CA PRO A 75 -15.35 -31.84 -76.24
C PRO A 75 -16.07 -32.01 -74.90
N LEU A 76 -15.74 -33.04 -74.13
CA LEU A 76 -16.26 -33.21 -72.77
C LEU A 76 -15.75 -32.09 -71.85
N PRO A 77 -16.56 -31.55 -70.93
CA PRO A 77 -16.12 -30.54 -69.97
C PRO A 77 -15.03 -31.10 -69.03
N PRO A 78 -14.12 -30.26 -68.52
CA PRO A 78 -13.10 -30.69 -67.56
C PRO A 78 -13.74 -31.31 -66.30
N PRO A 79 -13.05 -32.25 -65.61
CA PRO A 79 -13.60 -32.92 -64.43
C PRO A 79 -13.92 -31.90 -63.34
N VAL A 80 -15.14 -31.95 -62.81
CA VAL A 80 -15.57 -31.14 -61.67
C VAL A 80 -14.81 -31.65 -60.44
N PRO A 81 -14.14 -30.77 -59.65
CA PRO A 81 -13.44 -31.18 -58.45
C PRO A 81 -14.40 -31.86 -57.47
N THR A 82 -13.94 -32.95 -56.85
CA THR A 82 -14.74 -33.75 -55.93
C THR A 82 -15.09 -32.96 -54.66
N VAL A 83 -16.15 -33.37 -53.97
CA VAL A 83 -16.58 -32.74 -52.70
C VAL A 83 -15.45 -32.74 -51.66
N ALA A 84 -14.60 -33.78 -51.65
CA ALA A 84 -13.46 -33.88 -50.76
C ALA A 84 -12.35 -32.87 -51.10
N GLU A 85 -12.04 -32.68 -52.39
CA GLU A 85 -11.05 -31.71 -52.85
C GLU A 85 -11.50 -30.27 -52.57
N GLN A 86 -12.77 -29.96 -52.83
CA GLN A 86 -13.37 -28.66 -52.51
C GLN A 86 -13.32 -28.37 -51.01
N ARG A 87 -13.56 -29.39 -50.18
CA ARG A 87 -13.50 -29.28 -48.72
C ARG A 87 -12.06 -29.02 -48.23
N ALA A 88 -11.07 -29.70 -48.80
CA ALA A 88 -9.66 -29.51 -48.47
C ALA A 88 -9.13 -28.13 -48.89
N GLU A 89 -9.55 -27.65 -50.07
CA GLU A 89 -9.25 -26.28 -50.55
C GLU A 89 -9.76 -25.23 -49.57
N LEU A 90 -11.02 -25.36 -49.12
CA LEU A 90 -11.64 -24.44 -48.18
C LEU A 90 -10.96 -24.45 -46.80
N LEU A 91 -10.59 -25.62 -46.29
CA LEU A 91 -9.82 -25.73 -45.04
C LEU A 91 -8.47 -25.02 -45.16
N THR A 92 -7.76 -25.24 -46.27
CA THR A 92 -6.48 -24.57 -46.54
C THR A 92 -6.63 -23.05 -46.61
N ALA A 93 -7.71 -22.55 -47.24
CA ALA A 93 -8.00 -21.13 -47.31
C ALA A 93 -8.24 -20.52 -45.92
N VAL A 94 -9.03 -21.19 -45.08
CA VAL A 94 -9.26 -20.74 -43.69
C VAL A 94 -7.96 -20.80 -42.87
N GLN A 95 -7.14 -21.83 -43.06
CA GLN A 95 -5.89 -21.98 -42.34
C GLN A 95 -4.91 -20.84 -42.63
N ARG A 96 -4.81 -20.41 -43.90
CA ARG A 96 -4.04 -19.20 -44.27
C ARG A 96 -4.58 -17.93 -43.61
N LEU A 97 -5.91 -17.77 -43.54
CA LEU A 97 -6.51 -16.63 -42.84
C LEU A 97 -6.19 -16.65 -41.34
N TYR A 98 -6.18 -17.84 -40.72
CA TYR A 98 -5.77 -18.03 -39.34
C TYR A 98 -4.29 -17.68 -39.12
N GLU A 99 -3.40 -18.11 -40.00
CA GLU A 99 -1.97 -17.77 -39.92
C GLU A 99 -1.74 -16.26 -40.02
N GLN A 100 -2.52 -15.54 -40.83
CA GLN A 100 -2.39 -14.10 -41.03
C GLN A 100 -3.05 -13.25 -39.92
N HIS A 101 -4.18 -13.69 -39.39
CA HIS A 101 -5.03 -12.86 -38.52
C HIS A 101 -5.36 -13.50 -37.15
N GLY A 102 -4.80 -14.67 -36.87
CA GLY A 102 -5.00 -15.43 -35.63
C GLY A 102 -6.44 -15.90 -35.44
N LEU A 103 -6.82 -16.16 -34.18
CA LEU A 103 -8.14 -16.71 -33.81
C LEU A 103 -9.33 -15.84 -34.26
N ARG A 104 -9.11 -14.53 -34.48
CA ARG A 104 -10.15 -13.62 -35.02
C ARG A 104 -10.61 -14.06 -36.41
N ALA A 105 -9.74 -14.66 -37.21
CA ALA A 105 -10.05 -15.12 -38.56
C ALA A 105 -11.17 -16.17 -38.59
N LEU A 106 -11.30 -16.93 -37.50
CA LEU A 106 -12.24 -18.03 -37.37
C LEU A 106 -13.62 -17.56 -36.90
N ALA A 107 -13.78 -16.27 -36.58
CA ALA A 107 -15.06 -15.71 -36.18
C ALA A 107 -16.01 -15.58 -37.38
N THR A 108 -17.27 -16.01 -37.23
CA THR A 108 -18.30 -15.90 -38.27
C THR A 108 -18.37 -14.52 -38.94
N PRO A 109 -18.38 -13.38 -38.21
CA PRO A 109 -18.43 -12.06 -38.85
C PRO A 109 -17.18 -11.69 -39.64
N PHE A 110 -16.04 -12.35 -39.40
CA PHE A 110 -14.83 -12.19 -40.19
C PHE A 110 -14.93 -13.01 -41.48
N LEU A 111 -15.33 -14.28 -41.37
CA LEU A 111 -15.50 -15.20 -42.51
C LEU A 111 -16.58 -14.71 -43.49
N GLU A 112 -17.68 -14.13 -42.99
CA GLU A 112 -18.75 -13.53 -43.81
C GLU A 112 -18.29 -12.35 -44.67
N LYS A 113 -17.21 -11.67 -44.26
CA LYS A 113 -16.65 -10.50 -44.95
C LYS A 113 -15.54 -10.87 -45.95
N GLN A 114 -15.17 -12.15 -46.02
CA GLN A 114 -14.14 -12.59 -46.95
C GLN A 114 -14.67 -12.61 -48.39
N PRO A 115 -13.81 -12.38 -49.39
CA PRO A 115 -14.19 -12.43 -50.80
C PRO A 115 -14.72 -13.81 -51.21
N ASP A 116 -15.26 -13.90 -52.43
CA ASP A 116 -15.73 -15.13 -53.08
C ASP A 116 -16.82 -15.92 -52.34
N ALA A 117 -17.57 -15.24 -51.47
CA ALA A 117 -18.61 -15.85 -50.64
C ALA A 117 -18.09 -17.09 -49.88
N LEU A 118 -16.89 -16.96 -49.30
CA LEU A 118 -16.20 -18.04 -48.58
C LEU A 118 -17.09 -18.71 -47.51
N TYR A 119 -17.79 -17.92 -46.70
CA TYR A 119 -18.64 -18.46 -45.63
C TYR A 119 -19.82 -19.30 -46.14
N PRO A 120 -20.62 -18.85 -47.13
CA PRO A 120 -21.58 -19.72 -47.82
C PRO A 120 -20.99 -21.03 -48.38
N ARG A 121 -19.79 -21.00 -48.98
CA ARG A 121 -19.10 -22.20 -49.50
C ARG A 121 -18.67 -23.18 -48.39
N LEU A 122 -18.25 -22.64 -47.25
CA LEU A 122 -17.98 -23.44 -46.05
C LEU A 122 -19.25 -24.15 -45.57
N LEU A 123 -20.38 -23.43 -45.52
CA LEU A 123 -21.67 -24.00 -45.11
C LEU A 123 -22.16 -25.09 -46.08
N SER A 124 -22.07 -24.87 -47.40
CA SER A 124 -22.45 -25.87 -48.40
C SER A 124 -21.58 -27.13 -48.36
N SER A 125 -20.35 -27.01 -47.86
CA SER A 125 -19.40 -28.12 -47.70
C SER A 125 -19.46 -28.75 -46.29
N SER A 126 -20.51 -28.48 -45.52
CA SER A 126 -20.71 -28.94 -44.13
C SER A 126 -19.63 -28.50 -43.12
N LEU A 127 -18.81 -27.50 -43.46
CA LEU A 127 -17.80 -26.90 -42.60
C LEU A 127 -18.39 -25.71 -41.81
N LYS A 128 -19.39 -26.00 -40.97
CA LYS A 128 -19.89 -25.00 -40.00
C LYS A 128 -18.77 -24.63 -39.04
N GLN A 129 -18.79 -23.42 -38.47
CA GLN A 129 -17.72 -22.93 -37.58
C GLN A 129 -17.30 -23.94 -36.48
N PRO A 130 -18.20 -24.63 -35.75
CA PRO A 130 -17.77 -25.62 -34.75
C PRO A 130 -17.00 -26.80 -35.35
N VAL A 131 -17.42 -27.26 -36.54
CA VAL A 131 -16.76 -28.35 -37.27
C VAL A 131 -15.39 -27.89 -37.77
N LEU A 132 -15.32 -26.68 -38.34
CA LEU A 132 -14.09 -26.04 -38.78
C LEU A 132 -13.06 -25.91 -37.64
N LEU A 133 -13.51 -25.46 -36.46
CA LEU A 133 -12.67 -25.33 -35.28
C LEU A 133 -12.17 -26.69 -34.77
N ALA A 134 -13.01 -27.72 -34.83
CA ALA A 134 -12.62 -29.07 -34.44
C ALA A 134 -11.59 -29.66 -35.43
N GLU A 135 -11.80 -29.51 -36.73
CA GLU A 135 -10.89 -30.01 -37.77
C GLU A 135 -9.53 -29.31 -37.76
N LEU A 136 -9.49 -28.03 -37.41
CA LEU A 136 -8.24 -27.28 -37.25
C LEU A 136 -7.57 -27.52 -35.88
N GLY A 137 -8.21 -28.24 -34.95
CA GLY A 137 -7.70 -28.43 -33.59
C GLY A 137 -7.69 -27.15 -32.74
N LEU A 138 -8.54 -26.17 -33.06
CA LEU A 138 -8.55 -24.83 -32.47
C LEU A 138 -9.79 -24.55 -31.59
N ALA A 139 -10.64 -25.55 -31.35
CA ALA A 139 -11.89 -25.38 -30.61
C ALA A 139 -11.69 -24.81 -29.19
N GLU A 140 -10.75 -25.39 -28.41
CA GLU A 140 -10.45 -24.92 -27.05
C GLU A 140 -9.82 -23.53 -27.05
N ALA A 141 -8.81 -23.32 -27.91
CA ALA A 141 -8.14 -22.03 -28.07
C ALA A 141 -9.13 -20.91 -28.46
N TYR A 142 -10.05 -21.19 -29.38
CA TYR A 142 -11.07 -20.24 -29.79
C TYR A 142 -12.11 -19.97 -28.70
N ALA A 143 -12.52 -20.99 -27.92
CA ALA A 143 -13.42 -20.82 -26.78
C ALA A 143 -12.79 -19.93 -25.69
N ALA A 144 -11.51 -20.18 -25.36
CA ALA A 144 -10.75 -19.36 -24.42
C ALA A 144 -10.58 -17.91 -24.94
N TRP A 145 -10.29 -17.74 -26.23
CA TRP A 145 -10.22 -16.42 -26.87
C TRP A 145 -11.55 -15.66 -26.83
N LYS A 146 -12.68 -16.35 -27.04
CA LYS A 146 -14.02 -15.75 -27.00
C LYS A 146 -14.42 -15.32 -25.59
N LEU A 147 -13.97 -16.03 -24.56
CA LEU A 147 -14.17 -15.64 -23.15
C LEU A 147 -13.25 -14.49 -22.72
N SER A 148 -12.10 -14.32 -23.37
CA SER A 148 -11.09 -13.32 -23.03
C SER A 148 -11.13 -12.07 -23.92
N SER A 149 -12.01 -12.00 -24.92
CA SER A 149 -12.09 -10.88 -25.85
C SER A 149 -13.52 -10.51 -26.24
N ARG A 150 -13.77 -9.22 -26.44
CA ARG A 150 -15.02 -8.66 -26.94
C ARG A 150 -14.78 -7.81 -28.18
N THR A 151 -15.71 -7.86 -29.12
CA THR A 151 -15.67 -6.99 -30.30
C THR A 151 -16.33 -5.65 -29.96
N TYR A 152 -15.59 -4.54 -30.10
CA TYR A 152 -16.12 -3.19 -29.92
C TYR A 152 -15.73 -2.31 -31.11
N ARG A 153 -16.72 -1.75 -31.82
CA ARG A 153 -16.55 -0.91 -33.01
C ARG A 153 -15.55 -1.48 -34.03
N GLY A 154 -15.69 -2.77 -34.36
CA GLY A 154 -14.82 -3.45 -35.34
C GLY A 154 -13.40 -3.80 -34.85
N SER A 155 -13.06 -3.48 -33.59
CA SER A 155 -11.79 -3.83 -32.96
C SER A 155 -11.98 -4.91 -31.89
N THR A 156 -11.06 -5.88 -31.82
CA THR A 156 -11.04 -6.88 -30.75
C THR A 156 -10.41 -6.24 -29.51
N LYS A 157 -11.16 -6.19 -28.41
CA LYS A 157 -10.71 -5.65 -27.12
C LYS A 157 -10.66 -6.79 -26.10
N PRO A 158 -9.73 -6.78 -25.14
CA PRO A 158 -9.77 -7.76 -24.06
C PRO A 158 -11.07 -7.62 -23.27
N GLN A 159 -11.62 -8.75 -22.86
CA GLN A 159 -12.61 -8.81 -21.80
C GLN A 159 -11.86 -8.60 -20.49
N TRP A 160 -12.07 -7.42 -19.91
CA TRP A 160 -11.37 -7.02 -18.70
C TRP A 160 -11.94 -7.77 -17.50
N THR A 161 -11.19 -8.75 -16.99
CA THR A 161 -11.34 -9.27 -15.63
C THR A 161 -10.32 -8.60 -14.69
N TRP A 162 -10.42 -8.88 -13.39
CA TRP A 162 -9.43 -8.38 -12.43
C TRP A 162 -8.04 -8.96 -12.70
N GLU A 163 -7.98 -10.25 -13.03
CA GLU A 163 -6.76 -11.00 -13.34
C GLU A 163 -6.10 -10.43 -14.61
N VAL A 164 -6.89 -10.16 -15.67
CA VAL A 164 -6.37 -9.52 -16.89
C VAL A 164 -5.83 -8.13 -16.60
N ALA A 165 -6.45 -7.38 -15.68
CA ALA A 165 -5.93 -6.08 -15.26
C ALA A 165 -4.60 -6.21 -14.50
N ILE A 166 -4.46 -7.20 -13.61
CA ILE A 166 -3.20 -7.48 -12.91
C ILE A 166 -2.11 -7.82 -13.91
N GLU A 167 -2.34 -8.75 -14.84
CA GLU A 167 -1.33 -9.17 -15.82
C GLU A 167 -0.85 -7.99 -16.69
N ARG A 168 -1.79 -7.19 -17.21
CA ARG A 168 -1.45 -5.99 -18.00
C ARG A 168 -0.72 -4.93 -17.21
N ALA A 169 -1.02 -4.79 -15.93
CA ALA A 169 -0.31 -3.88 -15.05
C ALA A 169 1.08 -4.43 -14.66
N ARG A 170 1.26 -5.75 -14.58
CA ARG A 170 2.56 -6.40 -14.36
C ARG A 170 3.53 -6.11 -15.50
N GLU A 171 3.09 -6.22 -16.76
CA GLU A 171 3.90 -5.87 -17.94
C GLU A 171 4.44 -4.43 -17.84
N VAL A 172 3.62 -3.49 -17.36
CA VAL A 172 4.05 -2.09 -17.16
C VAL A 172 5.00 -1.98 -15.97
N LYS A 173 4.71 -2.65 -14.85
CA LYS A 173 5.60 -2.66 -13.68
C LYS A 173 6.99 -3.17 -14.04
N GLU A 174 7.09 -4.28 -14.76
CA GLU A 174 8.38 -4.87 -15.15
C GLU A 174 9.20 -3.93 -16.05
N ARG A 175 8.54 -3.20 -16.95
CA ARG A 175 9.21 -2.23 -17.82
C ARG A 175 9.64 -0.95 -17.08
N GLU A 176 8.79 -0.43 -16.21
CA GLU A 176 9.00 0.85 -15.53
C GLU A 176 9.66 0.69 -14.14
N GLY A 177 9.92 -0.54 -13.70
CA GLY A 177 10.42 -0.90 -12.37
C GLY A 177 9.35 -0.87 -11.26
N ASP A 178 8.45 0.12 -11.30
CA ASP A 178 7.27 0.21 -10.43
C ASP A 178 6.05 0.67 -11.23
N LEU A 179 4.85 0.42 -10.73
CA LEU A 179 3.62 0.80 -11.39
C LEU A 179 3.53 2.34 -11.45
N PRO A 180 3.35 2.97 -12.63
CA PRO A 180 3.16 4.42 -12.72
C PRO A 180 1.82 4.93 -12.16
N THR A 181 1.65 6.26 -12.15
CA THR A 181 0.40 6.92 -11.72
C THR A 181 -0.76 6.67 -12.69
N VAL A 182 -2.00 6.78 -12.21
CA VAL A 182 -3.21 6.68 -13.07
C VAL A 182 -3.15 7.65 -14.26
N GLN A 183 -2.61 8.86 -14.04
CA GLN A 183 -2.44 9.84 -15.10
C GLN A 183 -1.47 9.36 -16.17
N TRP A 184 -0.34 8.77 -15.77
CA TRP A 184 0.62 8.18 -16.69
C TRP A 184 -0.04 7.10 -17.56
N PHE A 185 -0.84 6.20 -16.98
CA PHE A 185 -1.54 5.16 -17.74
C PHE A 185 -2.53 5.74 -18.76
N ARG A 186 -3.22 6.83 -18.40
CA ARG A 186 -4.13 7.51 -19.33
C ARG A 186 -3.39 8.13 -20.51
N GLN A 187 -2.25 8.77 -20.25
CA GLN A 187 -1.41 9.41 -21.27
C GLN A 187 -0.70 8.40 -22.18
N ASN A 188 -0.42 7.19 -21.69
CA ASN A 188 0.30 6.15 -22.42
C ASN A 188 -0.62 5.08 -23.03
N GLY A 189 -1.88 5.41 -23.31
CA GLY A 189 -2.79 4.51 -24.05
C GLY A 189 -3.41 3.36 -23.24
N TYR A 190 -3.17 3.30 -21.93
CA TYR A 190 -3.73 2.29 -21.03
C TYR A 190 -5.02 2.74 -20.32
N SER A 191 -5.77 3.66 -20.91
CA SER A 191 -7.04 4.15 -20.34
C SER A 191 -8.06 3.03 -20.10
N SER A 192 -8.05 1.98 -20.93
CA SER A 192 -8.93 0.82 -20.80
C SER A 192 -8.65 -0.01 -19.54
N LEU A 193 -7.37 -0.15 -19.15
CA LEU A 193 -6.95 -0.78 -17.90
C LEU A 193 -7.46 0.01 -16.69
N VAL A 194 -7.28 1.33 -16.70
CA VAL A 194 -7.76 2.21 -15.62
C VAL A 194 -9.27 2.06 -15.43
N VAL A 195 -10.03 2.08 -16.54
CA VAL A 195 -11.48 1.87 -16.50
C VAL A 195 -11.83 0.47 -16.00
N ALA A 196 -11.08 -0.56 -16.39
CA ALA A 196 -11.30 -1.94 -15.96
C ALA A 196 -11.14 -2.11 -14.45
N VAL A 197 -10.04 -1.61 -13.89
CA VAL A 197 -9.75 -1.63 -12.45
C VAL A 197 -10.87 -0.96 -11.66
N HIS A 198 -11.35 0.18 -12.13
CA HIS A 198 -12.48 0.83 -11.48
C HIS A 198 -13.77 0.00 -11.65
N LYS A 199 -14.09 -0.49 -12.85
CA LYS A 199 -15.32 -1.27 -13.09
C LYS A 199 -15.38 -2.57 -12.29
N SER A 200 -14.25 -3.17 -11.94
CA SER A 200 -14.21 -4.36 -11.07
C SER A 200 -14.51 -4.06 -9.58
N GLY A 201 -14.80 -2.80 -9.23
CA GLY A 201 -15.02 -2.42 -7.84
C GLY A 201 -13.73 -2.33 -7.02
N ARG A 202 -12.56 -2.39 -7.67
CA ARG A 202 -11.25 -2.25 -7.03
C ARG A 202 -10.71 -0.83 -7.18
N THR A 203 -9.67 -0.53 -6.41
CA THR A 203 -8.93 0.72 -6.45
C THR A 203 -7.58 0.54 -7.15
N TRP A 204 -6.95 1.65 -7.55
CA TRP A 204 -5.57 1.59 -8.04
C TRP A 204 -4.59 1.14 -6.96
N GLY A 205 -4.92 1.36 -5.69
CA GLY A 205 -4.17 0.83 -4.55
C GLY A 205 -4.22 -0.70 -4.50
N ASP A 206 -5.39 -1.29 -4.71
CA ASP A 206 -5.58 -2.76 -4.73
C ASP A 206 -4.74 -3.40 -5.85
N LEU A 207 -4.58 -2.70 -6.98
CA LEU A 207 -3.76 -3.16 -8.10
C LEU A 207 -2.27 -3.13 -7.76
N ARG A 208 -1.81 -2.07 -7.10
CA ARG A 208 -0.45 -1.98 -6.58
C ARG A 208 -0.18 -3.06 -5.55
N GLU A 209 -1.15 -3.32 -4.67
CA GLU A 209 -1.06 -4.34 -3.64
C GLU A 209 -0.94 -5.74 -4.24
N ALA A 210 -1.81 -6.07 -5.20
CA ALA A 210 -1.76 -7.33 -5.94
C ALA A 210 -0.42 -7.55 -6.69
N LEU A 211 0.27 -6.48 -7.04
CA LEU A 211 1.55 -6.52 -7.76
C LEU A 211 2.77 -6.34 -6.86
N GLY A 212 2.61 -6.06 -5.57
CA GLY A 212 3.73 -5.68 -4.70
C GLY A 212 4.47 -4.43 -5.22
N SER A 213 3.74 -3.42 -5.69
CA SER A 213 4.27 -2.27 -6.45
C SER A 213 4.17 -0.97 -5.66
N PHE A 214 5.15 -0.74 -4.80
CA PHE A 214 5.12 0.31 -3.79
C PHE A 214 6.31 1.28 -3.84
N ALA A 215 7.32 1.01 -4.67
CA ALA A 215 8.59 1.75 -4.62
C ALA A 215 8.43 3.25 -4.91
N THR A 216 7.45 3.63 -5.75
CA THR A 216 7.21 5.03 -6.14
C THR A 216 6.01 5.67 -5.45
N CYS A 217 5.28 4.92 -4.61
CA CYS A 217 4.12 5.44 -3.89
C CYS A 217 4.43 5.61 -2.40
N PRO A 218 4.25 6.81 -1.83
CA PRO A 218 4.40 7.00 -0.40
C PRO A 218 3.20 6.33 0.30
N PHE A 219 3.39 5.10 0.75
CA PHE A 219 2.50 4.47 1.72
C PHE A 219 3.10 4.64 3.11
N TYR A 220 2.23 4.81 4.10
CA TYR A 220 2.62 4.91 5.51
C TYR A 220 2.18 3.64 6.20
N GLU A 221 3.13 2.86 6.70
CA GLU A 221 2.85 1.61 7.39
C GLU A 221 2.67 1.89 8.89
N SER A 222 1.55 1.47 9.46
CA SER A 222 1.34 1.51 10.92
C SER A 222 1.90 0.25 11.58
N ARG A 223 2.07 0.27 12.90
CA ARG A 223 2.65 -0.83 13.69
C ARG A 223 1.96 -2.19 13.51
N ASN A 224 0.66 -2.20 13.23
CA ASN A 224 -0.09 -3.40 12.89
C ASN A 224 0.15 -3.95 11.46
N GLY A 225 1.08 -3.37 10.69
CA GLY A 225 1.44 -3.79 9.33
C GLY A 225 0.49 -3.27 8.23
N VAL A 226 -0.55 -2.51 8.57
CA VAL A 226 -1.47 -1.96 7.57
C VAL A 226 -0.82 -0.78 6.85
N ARG A 227 -0.95 -0.75 5.52
CA ARG A 227 -0.45 0.34 4.67
C ARG A 227 -1.53 1.36 4.34
N TRP A 228 -1.28 2.60 4.72
CA TRP A 228 -2.20 3.72 4.57
C TRP A 228 -1.80 4.67 3.46
N ARG A 229 -2.78 5.37 2.90
CA ARG A 229 -2.59 6.29 1.77
C ARG A 229 -2.10 7.65 2.21
N SER A 230 -2.21 7.96 3.51
CA SER A 230 -1.80 9.22 4.08
C SER A 230 -1.19 9.04 5.47
N ARG A 231 -0.36 10.00 5.89
CA ARG A 231 0.18 10.07 7.25
C ARG A 231 -0.88 10.04 8.35
N PRO A 232 -1.95 10.87 8.30
CA PRO A 232 -2.93 10.90 9.38
C PRO A 232 -3.71 9.59 9.49
N GLU A 233 -3.96 8.86 8.39
CA GLU A 233 -4.52 7.51 8.44
C GLU A 233 -3.61 6.54 9.22
N ALA A 234 -2.31 6.52 8.92
CA ALA A 234 -1.35 5.69 9.65
C ALA A 234 -1.19 6.11 11.11
N SER A 235 -1.23 7.41 11.38
CA SER A 235 -1.15 7.98 12.73
C SER A 235 -2.35 7.56 13.57
N LEU A 236 -3.56 7.70 13.02
CA LEU A 236 -4.80 7.24 13.66
C LEU A 236 -4.79 5.72 13.87
N SER A 237 -4.31 4.95 12.88
CA SER A 237 -4.14 3.50 12.99
C SER A 237 -3.20 3.11 14.13
N ASN A 238 -2.05 3.77 14.27
CA ASN A 238 -1.13 3.54 15.38
C ASN A 238 -1.77 3.87 16.73
N PHE A 239 -2.49 4.99 16.81
CA PHE A 239 -3.21 5.39 18.02
C PHE A 239 -4.22 4.34 18.48
N LEU A 240 -5.02 3.82 17.54
CA LEU A 240 -6.02 2.78 17.79
C LEU A 240 -5.35 1.45 18.14
N TYR A 241 -4.31 1.06 17.38
CA TYR A 241 -3.56 -0.17 17.62
C TYR A 241 -2.92 -0.19 19.01
N ALA A 242 -2.30 0.90 19.44
CA ALA A 242 -1.67 1.01 20.75
C ALA A 242 -2.64 0.75 21.90
N ARG A 243 -3.93 1.05 21.68
CA ARG A 243 -5.05 0.88 22.62
C ARG A 243 -5.86 -0.40 22.38
N GLY A 244 -5.38 -1.27 21.49
CA GLY A 244 -6.02 -2.55 21.19
C GLY A 244 -7.38 -2.43 20.51
N ILE A 245 -7.65 -1.32 19.83
CA ILE A 245 -8.93 -1.08 19.14
C ILE A 245 -8.85 -1.64 17.72
N ASP A 246 -9.79 -2.50 17.38
CA ASP A 246 -9.91 -3.06 16.05
C ASP A 246 -10.28 -1.97 15.04
N HIS A 247 -9.54 -1.95 13.93
CA HIS A 247 -9.75 -1.00 12.86
C HIS A 247 -9.30 -1.60 11.52
N LYS A 248 -9.85 -1.07 10.44
CA LYS A 248 -9.58 -1.51 9.07
C LYS A 248 -9.61 -0.33 8.11
N ARG A 249 -9.14 -0.55 6.88
CA ARG A 249 -9.24 0.45 5.81
C ARG A 249 -10.70 0.78 5.52
N GLY A 250 -10.94 2.02 5.12
CA GLY A 250 -12.28 2.46 4.76
C GLY A 250 -12.85 1.69 3.56
N GLU A 251 -14.14 1.40 3.67
CA GLU A 251 -14.93 0.69 2.66
C GLU A 251 -15.68 1.69 1.78
N ARG A 252 -16.34 1.17 0.74
CA ARG A 252 -17.14 2.01 -0.16
C ARG A 252 -18.30 2.63 0.60
N TYR A 253 -18.59 3.88 0.27
CA TYR A 253 -19.86 4.47 0.64
C TYR A 253 -21.02 3.61 0.08
N PRO A 254 -22.15 3.51 0.80
CA PRO A 254 -23.33 2.77 0.34
C PRO A 254 -23.84 3.28 -1.03
N ASP A 255 -24.52 2.43 -1.81
CA ASP A 255 -24.99 2.78 -3.16
C ASP A 255 -25.85 4.05 -3.21
N ARG A 256 -26.67 4.30 -2.18
CA ARG A 256 -27.44 5.54 -2.00
C ARG A 256 -26.59 6.82 -2.04
N TYR A 257 -25.32 6.76 -1.68
CA TYR A 257 -24.40 7.90 -1.81
C TYR A 257 -24.23 8.28 -3.27
N ALA A 258 -24.03 7.30 -4.15
CA ALA A 258 -23.87 7.54 -5.57
C ALA A 258 -25.17 8.07 -6.20
N GLU A 259 -26.33 7.57 -5.76
CA GLU A 259 -27.65 8.04 -6.19
C GLU A 259 -27.89 9.50 -5.82
N GLN A 260 -27.58 9.90 -4.57
CA GLN A 260 -27.82 11.26 -4.08
C GLN A 260 -26.81 12.28 -4.62
N THR A 261 -25.55 11.88 -4.78
CA THR A 261 -24.46 12.81 -5.12
C THR A 261 -24.10 12.84 -6.59
N GLY A 262 -24.58 11.86 -7.37
CA GLY A 262 -24.11 11.62 -8.74
C GLY A 262 -22.64 11.17 -8.82
N ARG A 263 -21.97 10.91 -7.69
CA ARG A 263 -20.58 10.44 -7.65
C ARG A 263 -20.52 8.94 -7.46
N HIS A 264 -20.07 8.23 -8.49
CA HIS A 264 -20.07 6.77 -8.50
C HIS A 264 -19.19 6.06 -7.44
N ARG A 265 -18.29 6.75 -6.72
CA ARG A 265 -17.13 6.08 -6.05
C ARG A 265 -16.54 6.85 -4.84
N GLY A 266 -17.28 6.97 -3.74
CA GLY A 266 -16.74 7.40 -2.43
C GLY A 266 -16.17 6.21 -1.65
N LEU A 267 -15.03 6.40 -0.99
CA LEU A 267 -14.48 5.50 0.05
C LEU A 267 -14.33 6.32 1.32
N PHE A 268 -14.63 5.72 2.47
CA PHE A 268 -14.16 6.22 3.75
C PHE A 268 -12.63 6.05 3.83
N ASP A 269 -11.98 6.73 4.76
CA ASP A 269 -10.53 6.62 4.95
C ASP A 269 -10.20 5.43 5.87
N LEU A 270 -10.93 5.29 6.97
CA LEU A 270 -10.71 4.27 7.99
C LEU A 270 -12.03 3.91 8.69
N HIS A 271 -12.08 2.69 9.24
CA HIS A 271 -13.14 2.25 10.14
C HIS A 271 -12.53 1.75 11.45
N PHE A 272 -13.14 2.05 12.60
CA PHE A 272 -12.74 1.48 13.89
C PHE A 272 -13.94 1.02 14.71
N VAL A 273 -13.73 0.09 15.65
CA VAL A 273 -14.79 -0.44 16.52
C VAL A 273 -14.90 0.42 17.79
N SER A 274 -16.11 0.89 18.09
CA SER A 274 -16.42 1.58 19.35
C SER A 274 -16.47 0.61 20.54
N THR A 275 -16.49 1.14 21.76
CA THR A 275 -16.75 0.33 22.97
C THR A 275 -18.06 -0.47 22.93
N THR A 276 -19.04 0.00 22.16
CA THR A 276 -20.34 -0.66 21.97
C THR A 276 -20.32 -1.76 20.90
N GLY A 277 -19.17 -1.98 20.24
CA GLY A 277 -19.03 -2.94 19.15
C GLY A 277 -19.49 -2.42 17.78
N ALA A 278 -19.90 -1.15 17.68
CA ALA A 278 -20.31 -0.54 16.41
C ALA A 278 -19.08 -0.06 15.63
N TRP A 279 -19.08 -0.28 14.31
CA TRP A 279 -18.08 0.30 13.43
C TRP A 279 -18.37 1.79 13.19
N ILE A 280 -17.36 2.63 13.44
CA ILE A 280 -17.37 4.07 13.21
C ILE A 280 -16.69 4.35 11.87
N ASP A 281 -17.41 5.05 11.00
CA ASP A 281 -16.99 5.47 9.66
C ASP A 281 -16.19 6.78 9.73
N VAL A 282 -14.90 6.76 9.38
CA VAL A 282 -14.01 7.93 9.52
C VAL A 282 -13.65 8.56 8.17
N GLU A 283 -13.71 9.89 8.12
CA GLU A 283 -13.10 10.73 7.09
C GLU A 283 -12.09 11.68 7.70
N ILE A 284 -10.93 11.82 7.05
CA ILE A 284 -9.86 12.71 7.47
C ILE A 284 -9.76 13.87 6.49
N TRP A 285 -10.10 15.05 6.98
CA TRP A 285 -10.07 16.28 6.21
C TRP A 285 -8.67 16.91 6.23
N GLY A 286 -8.03 16.96 5.07
CA GLY A 286 -6.87 17.81 4.82
C GLY A 286 -7.13 19.30 4.99
N ASP A 287 -6.08 20.04 5.39
CA ASP A 287 -6.05 21.50 5.50
C ASP A 287 -5.64 22.16 4.17
N LEU A 288 -6.33 21.80 3.08
CA LEU A 288 -6.00 22.34 1.75
C LEU A 288 -6.67 23.71 1.56
N PRO A 289 -5.90 24.79 1.31
CA PRO A 289 -6.50 26.08 1.00
C PRO A 289 -7.28 26.01 -0.32
N ASP A 290 -8.45 26.64 -0.35
CA ASP A 290 -9.44 26.51 -1.43
C ASP A 290 -8.91 26.94 -2.80
N ASN A 291 -7.94 27.87 -2.82
CA ASN A 291 -7.30 28.36 -4.05
C ASN A 291 -6.55 27.25 -4.81
N LEU A 292 -5.92 26.30 -4.12
CA LEU A 292 -5.18 25.20 -4.74
C LEU A 292 -6.12 24.21 -5.42
N THR A 293 -7.32 24.03 -4.89
CA THR A 293 -8.29 23.06 -5.39
C THR A 293 -9.39 23.67 -6.24
N LYS A 294 -9.37 25.01 -6.40
CA LYS A 294 -10.44 25.78 -7.04
C LYS A 294 -11.81 25.44 -6.43
N GLY A 295 -11.87 25.28 -5.10
CA GLY A 295 -13.07 24.93 -4.33
C GLY A 295 -13.55 23.48 -4.47
N ARG A 296 -12.90 22.62 -5.27
CA ARG A 296 -13.33 21.22 -5.46
C ARG A 296 -13.27 20.39 -4.18
N TYR A 297 -12.29 20.69 -3.32
CA TYR A 297 -12.10 19.98 -2.07
C TYR A 297 -13.20 20.31 -1.07
N ALA A 298 -13.44 21.60 -0.79
CA ALA A 298 -14.54 22.05 0.06
C ALA A 298 -15.90 21.52 -0.40
N ALA A 299 -16.19 21.57 -1.72
CA ALA A 299 -17.42 21.00 -2.27
C ALA A 299 -17.55 19.48 -2.04
N THR A 300 -16.43 18.75 -2.10
CA THR A 300 -16.42 17.29 -1.85
C THR A 300 -16.63 16.99 -0.38
N ARG A 301 -15.99 17.74 0.52
CA ARG A 301 -16.16 17.63 1.98
C ARG A 301 -17.60 17.92 2.38
N ALA A 302 -18.14 19.08 2.00
CA ALA A 302 -19.50 19.48 2.34
C ALA A 302 -20.55 18.45 1.88
N MET A 303 -20.35 17.85 0.71
CA MET A 303 -21.22 16.80 0.19
C MET A 303 -21.17 15.52 1.04
N LYS A 304 -19.98 15.08 1.46
CA LYS A 304 -19.80 13.92 2.35
C LYS A 304 -20.39 14.19 3.74
N GLU A 305 -20.16 15.38 4.30
CA GLU A 305 -20.73 15.80 5.58
C GLU A 305 -22.26 15.86 5.52
N THR A 306 -22.83 16.44 4.45
CA THR A 306 -24.30 16.48 4.24
C THR A 306 -24.89 15.08 4.16
N PHE A 307 -24.27 14.16 3.40
CA PHE A 307 -24.73 12.78 3.30
C PHE A 307 -24.72 12.06 4.66
N ASN A 308 -23.69 12.32 5.47
CA ASN A 308 -23.50 11.69 6.76
C ASN A 308 -24.13 12.45 7.94
N ALA A 309 -24.86 13.55 7.70
CA ALA A 309 -25.41 14.40 8.76
C ALA A 309 -26.34 13.65 9.73
N THR A 310 -26.98 12.57 9.26
CA THR A 310 -27.85 11.70 10.07
C THR A 310 -27.19 10.37 10.45
N ASN A 311 -25.92 10.15 10.11
CA ASN A 311 -25.19 8.93 10.44
C ASN A 311 -24.55 9.07 11.84
N PRO A 312 -25.08 8.42 12.89
CA PRO A 312 -24.51 8.52 14.24
C PRO A 312 -23.14 7.83 14.36
N ARG A 313 -22.72 7.08 13.34
CA ARG A 313 -21.44 6.38 13.27
C ARG A 313 -20.41 7.12 12.44
N PHE A 314 -20.71 8.32 11.94
CA PHE A 314 -19.76 9.08 11.14
C PHE A 314 -18.90 10.01 11.99
N LEU A 315 -17.59 9.98 11.76
CA LEU A 315 -16.63 10.87 12.40
C LEU A 315 -15.74 11.56 11.36
N GLY A 316 -15.85 12.88 11.26
CA GLY A 316 -14.91 13.71 10.50
C GLY A 316 -13.79 14.23 11.38
N LEU A 317 -12.54 13.92 11.05
CA LEU A 317 -11.35 14.40 11.76
C LEU A 317 -10.59 15.41 10.91
N GLN A 318 -9.93 16.41 11.52
CA GLN A 318 -8.96 17.22 10.77
C GLN A 318 -7.61 16.51 10.70
N TYR A 319 -6.87 16.78 9.62
CA TYR A 319 -5.55 16.22 9.38
C TYR A 319 -4.61 16.42 10.58
N ARG A 320 -4.56 17.63 11.15
CA ARG A 320 -3.65 17.93 12.27
C ARG A 320 -4.04 17.23 13.56
N ASP A 321 -5.33 17.01 13.78
CA ASP A 321 -5.79 16.32 14.99
C ASP A 321 -5.29 14.87 15.01
N CYS A 322 -5.16 14.24 13.84
CA CYS A 322 -4.64 12.88 13.71
C CYS A 322 -3.16 12.75 14.04
N LEU A 323 -2.43 13.86 14.14
CA LEU A 323 -1.01 13.91 14.45
C LEU A 323 -0.74 14.21 15.94
N SER A 324 -1.73 14.02 16.82
CA SER A 324 -1.54 14.24 18.25
C SER A 324 -2.36 13.24 19.07
N ASP A 325 -1.69 12.51 19.96
CA ASP A 325 -2.35 11.55 20.84
C ASP A 325 -3.34 12.26 21.77
N ALA A 326 -3.01 13.47 22.23
CA ALA A 326 -3.87 14.27 23.09
C ALA A 326 -5.18 14.65 22.37
N ARG A 327 -5.08 15.14 21.12
CA ARG A 327 -6.26 15.50 20.31
C ARG A 327 -7.10 14.29 19.95
N LEU A 328 -6.47 13.18 19.55
CA LEU A 328 -7.19 11.94 19.28
C LEU A 328 -7.88 11.39 20.52
N THR A 329 -7.25 11.45 21.70
CA THR A 329 -7.86 11.03 22.97
C THR A 329 -9.13 11.84 23.25
N GLU A 330 -9.09 13.15 23.08
CA GLU A 330 -10.25 14.03 23.27
C GLU A 330 -11.37 13.73 22.26
N LEU A 331 -11.05 13.65 20.96
CA LEU A 331 -12.03 13.50 19.89
C LEU A 331 -12.67 12.11 19.84
N LEU A 332 -11.93 11.07 20.21
CA LEU A 332 -12.41 9.69 20.16
C LEU A 332 -13.03 9.25 21.49
N ALA A 333 -12.84 9.98 22.60
CA ALA A 333 -13.39 9.66 23.92
C ALA A 333 -14.90 9.28 23.90
N PRO A 334 -15.79 9.93 23.12
CA PRO A 334 -17.19 9.54 23.04
C PRO A 334 -17.44 8.12 22.48
N TYR A 335 -16.50 7.58 21.69
CA TYR A 335 -16.64 6.29 21.00
C TYR A 335 -15.88 5.17 21.72
N ILE A 336 -14.68 5.46 22.22
CA ILE A 336 -13.75 4.46 22.77
C ILE A 336 -13.45 4.68 24.26
N GLY A 337 -13.91 5.78 24.87
CA GLY A 337 -13.52 6.17 26.22
C GLY A 337 -12.06 6.63 26.32
N HIS A 338 -11.52 6.65 27.53
CA HIS A 338 -10.11 6.93 27.78
C HIS A 338 -9.37 5.61 27.99
N ILE A 339 -8.54 5.24 27.01
CA ILE A 339 -7.73 4.03 27.05
C ILE A 339 -6.27 4.44 26.90
N ASP A 340 -5.42 4.02 27.84
CA ASP A 340 -3.98 4.23 27.77
C ASP A 340 -3.34 3.29 26.73
N PRO A 341 -2.30 3.74 26.01
CA PRO A 341 -1.58 2.88 25.10
C PRO A 341 -0.84 1.76 25.88
N PHE A 342 -0.97 0.51 25.42
CA PHE A 342 -0.37 -0.66 26.07
C PHE A 342 0.36 -1.62 25.10
N ARG A 343 0.18 -1.48 23.78
CA ARG A 343 0.96 -2.24 22.79
C ARG A 343 2.19 -1.43 22.38
N PHE A 344 3.39 -1.95 22.62
CA PHE A 344 4.66 -1.29 22.29
C PHE A 344 5.60 -2.31 21.65
N ASP A 345 5.70 -2.28 20.32
CA ASP A 345 6.47 -3.28 19.56
C ASP A 345 7.98 -2.97 19.61
N LYS A 346 8.34 -1.69 19.74
CA LYS A 346 9.74 -1.25 19.87
C LYS A 346 10.00 -0.56 21.20
N PRO A 347 11.25 -0.60 21.73
CA PRO A 347 11.62 0.13 22.95
C PRO A 347 11.36 1.64 22.87
N SER A 348 11.57 2.26 21.69
CA SER A 348 11.33 3.69 21.44
C SER A 348 9.85 4.07 21.52
N ASP A 349 8.94 3.15 21.24
CA ASP A 349 7.50 3.40 21.14
C ASP A 349 6.90 3.86 22.48
N ARG A 350 7.51 3.47 23.61
CA ARG A 350 7.12 3.93 24.95
C ARG A 350 7.35 5.42 25.19
N THR A 351 8.16 6.06 24.34
CA THR A 351 8.62 7.44 24.53
C THR A 351 8.18 8.38 23.41
N ILE A 352 7.60 7.83 22.35
CA ILE A 352 7.13 8.57 21.18
C ILE A 352 5.62 8.47 21.17
N GLU A 353 4.93 9.59 20.93
CA GLU A 353 3.47 9.58 20.73
C GLU A 353 3.08 8.57 19.66
N THR A 354 2.01 7.84 19.88
CA THR A 354 1.64 6.72 19.01
C THR A 354 1.30 7.19 17.60
N ALA A 355 0.72 8.38 17.46
CA ALA A 355 0.51 9.08 16.20
C ALA A 355 1.80 9.27 15.38
N HIS A 356 2.99 9.29 15.99
CA HIS A 356 4.25 9.56 15.30
C HIS A 356 5.09 8.32 14.97
N TRP A 357 4.67 7.12 15.39
CA TRP A 357 5.47 5.89 15.24
C TRP A 357 5.89 5.59 13.80
N SER A 358 5.01 5.80 12.82
CA SER A 358 5.29 5.52 11.41
C SER A 358 6.40 6.42 10.85
N ASP A 359 6.40 7.72 11.19
CA ASP A 359 7.43 8.65 10.71
C ASP A 359 8.71 8.60 11.57
N ALA A 360 8.59 8.22 12.84
CA ALA A 360 9.69 8.18 13.79
C ALA A 360 10.80 7.20 13.38
N ASP A 361 10.47 6.04 12.82
CA ASP A 361 11.47 5.02 12.46
C ASP A 361 12.40 5.50 11.34
N GLU A 362 11.83 5.99 10.24
CA GLU A 362 12.59 6.51 9.10
C GLU A 362 13.44 7.71 9.54
N LEU A 363 12.86 8.56 10.39
CA LEU A 363 13.57 9.70 10.94
C LEU A 363 14.71 9.29 11.87
N LEU A 364 14.53 8.26 12.70
CA LEU A 364 15.57 7.72 13.56
C LEU A 364 16.72 7.11 12.75
N GLU A 365 16.42 6.42 11.64
CA GLU A 365 17.46 5.91 10.74
C GLU A 365 18.24 7.05 10.09
N SER A 366 17.53 8.09 9.63
CA SER A 366 18.16 9.31 9.11
C SER A 366 19.05 9.99 10.16
N CYS A 367 18.60 10.00 11.43
CA CYS A 367 19.39 10.53 12.54
C CYS A 367 20.62 9.67 12.82
N ARG A 368 20.51 8.34 12.72
CA ARG A 368 21.63 7.41 12.90
C ARG A 368 22.68 7.60 11.81
N ALA A 369 22.26 7.71 10.56
CA ALA A 369 23.15 7.99 9.43
C ALA A 369 23.88 9.31 9.63
N LEU A 370 23.15 10.38 9.98
CA LEU A 370 23.77 11.67 10.26
C LEU A 370 24.77 11.60 11.43
N ALA A 371 24.47 10.86 12.49
CA ALA A 371 25.38 10.67 13.62
C ALA A 371 26.66 9.92 13.19
N ALA A 372 26.56 8.92 12.31
CA ALA A 372 27.70 8.19 11.78
C ALA A 372 28.64 9.07 10.94
N ASP A 373 28.08 10.04 10.21
CA ASP A 373 28.85 11.00 9.41
C ASP A 373 29.54 12.09 10.26
N MET A 374 29.17 12.22 11.53
CA MET A 374 29.79 13.22 12.42
C MET A 374 31.19 12.77 12.85
N PRO A 375 32.18 13.69 12.97
CA PRO A 375 33.54 13.34 13.38
C PRO A 375 33.65 12.66 14.76
N ASP A 376 32.71 12.96 15.67
CA ASP A 376 32.63 12.37 17.01
C ASP A 376 31.64 11.19 17.09
N GLY A 377 31.05 10.78 15.96
CA GLY A 377 30.05 9.72 15.86
C GLY A 377 28.73 10.04 16.56
N ARG A 378 28.50 11.29 16.98
CA ARG A 378 27.37 11.67 17.83
C ARG A 378 26.34 12.47 17.06
N PHE A 379 25.07 12.22 17.34
CA PHE A 379 24.00 13.03 16.76
C PHE A 379 24.16 14.50 17.19
N PRO A 380 24.17 15.46 16.26
CA PRO A 380 24.48 16.85 16.57
C PRO A 380 23.40 17.53 17.44
N SER A 381 23.76 18.66 18.07
CA SER A 381 22.78 19.48 18.81
C SER A 381 21.86 20.24 17.86
N GLU A 382 20.74 20.75 18.38
CA GLU A 382 19.82 21.56 17.57
C GLU A 382 20.49 22.82 17.00
N ASP A 383 21.34 23.50 17.77
CA ASP A 383 22.09 24.66 17.28
C ASP A 383 23.03 24.29 16.13
N TRP A 384 23.61 23.08 16.15
CA TRP A 384 24.42 22.60 15.05
C TRP A 384 23.55 22.33 13.82
N LEU A 385 22.41 21.64 13.98
CA LEU A 385 21.47 21.37 12.88
C LEU A 385 21.00 22.67 12.22
N ARG A 386 20.66 23.68 13.03
CA ARG A 386 20.12 24.96 12.58
C ARG A 386 21.17 26.04 12.27
N LYS A 387 22.47 25.75 12.37
CA LYS A 387 23.57 26.75 12.23
C LYS A 387 23.34 27.99 13.10
N ARG A 388 23.25 27.80 14.42
CA ARG A 388 23.02 28.87 15.41
C ARG A 388 24.20 29.02 16.37
N GLY A 389 24.34 30.21 16.96
CA GLY A 389 25.37 30.50 17.96
C GLY A 389 26.77 30.24 17.41
N LYS A 390 27.57 29.46 18.15
CA LYS A 390 28.93 29.09 17.74
C LYS A 390 29.02 28.26 16.44
N TYR A 391 27.89 27.79 15.91
CA TYR A 391 27.81 27.02 14.67
C TYR A 391 27.24 27.83 13.50
N ALA A 392 27.08 29.16 13.63
CA ALA A 392 26.54 30.00 12.56
C ALA A 392 27.34 29.85 11.25
N ASP A 393 28.66 29.86 11.34
CA ASP A 393 29.57 29.84 10.18
C ASP A 393 30.12 28.45 9.84
N ARG A 394 29.56 27.36 10.40
CA ARG A 394 30.08 26.01 10.11
C ARG A 394 29.88 25.64 8.63
N ALA A 395 30.80 24.86 8.09
CA ALA A 395 30.67 24.29 6.73
C ALA A 395 29.49 23.30 6.62
N GLY A 396 29.05 23.05 5.38
CA GLY A 396 28.00 22.07 5.06
C GLY A 396 26.56 22.60 5.13
N PRO A 397 25.56 21.74 4.87
CA PRO A 397 24.15 22.14 4.81
C PRO A 397 23.54 22.44 6.19
N GLN A 398 22.48 23.23 6.17
CA GLN A 398 21.61 23.49 7.33
C GLN A 398 20.45 22.49 7.33
N TYR A 399 20.16 21.90 8.48
CA TYR A 399 19.19 20.83 8.66
C TYR A 399 17.94 21.30 9.43
N SER A 400 17.38 22.46 9.05
CA SER A 400 16.24 23.06 9.76
C SER A 400 14.99 22.19 9.76
N THR A 401 14.70 21.50 8.65
CA THR A 401 13.56 20.57 8.55
C THR A 401 13.75 19.35 9.44
N LEU A 402 14.95 18.77 9.47
CA LEU A 402 15.29 17.66 10.36
C LEU A 402 15.15 18.09 11.83
N ALA A 403 15.66 19.26 12.20
CA ALA A 403 15.52 19.80 13.56
C ALA A 403 14.04 19.97 13.96
N GLY A 404 13.21 20.48 13.06
CA GLY A 404 11.76 20.59 13.27
C GLY A 404 11.10 19.23 13.50
N ARG A 405 11.33 18.27 12.60
CA ARG A 405 10.75 16.92 12.70
C ARG A 405 11.25 16.13 13.91
N VAL A 406 12.53 16.26 14.25
CA VAL A 406 13.10 15.64 15.46
C VAL A 406 12.44 16.18 16.71
N HIS A 407 12.18 17.49 16.76
CA HIS A 407 11.46 18.09 17.87
C HIS A 407 10.01 17.61 17.92
N GLU A 408 9.31 17.65 16.79
CA GLU A 408 7.88 17.30 16.68
C GLU A 408 7.63 15.82 16.97
N TRP A 409 8.37 14.91 16.32
CA TRP A 409 8.06 13.48 16.32
C TRP A 409 8.91 12.64 17.26
N LEU A 410 10.13 13.08 17.56
CA LEU A 410 11.07 12.32 18.41
C LEU A 410 11.31 12.97 19.76
N GLY A 411 10.63 14.07 20.10
CA GLY A 411 10.81 14.76 21.38
C GLY A 411 12.16 15.49 21.51
N GLY A 412 12.84 15.78 20.39
CA GLY A 412 14.03 16.61 20.33
C GLY A 412 15.37 15.86 20.33
N THR A 413 16.46 16.60 20.11
CA THR A 413 17.81 16.04 19.88
C THR A 413 18.36 15.22 21.05
N ARG A 414 17.97 15.54 22.29
CA ARG A 414 18.36 14.77 23.48
C ARG A 414 17.68 13.41 23.53
N GLN A 415 16.40 13.37 23.15
CA GLN A 415 15.64 12.13 23.10
C GLN A 415 16.17 11.21 22.00
N VAL A 416 16.48 11.77 20.82
CA VAL A 416 17.18 11.05 19.74
C VAL A 416 18.49 10.46 20.24
N ARG A 417 19.34 11.25 20.91
CA ARG A 417 20.58 10.73 21.50
C ARG A 417 20.33 9.58 22.49
N ARG A 418 19.29 9.66 23.32
CA ARG A 418 18.92 8.55 24.21
C ARG A 418 18.52 7.29 23.42
N MET A 419 17.71 7.44 22.37
CA MET A 419 17.31 6.32 21.49
C MET A 419 18.50 5.71 20.73
N LEU A 420 19.55 6.48 20.47
CA LEU A 420 20.80 6.04 19.86
C LEU A 420 21.85 5.55 20.88
N ASN A 421 21.52 5.45 22.18
CA ASN A 421 22.47 5.13 23.26
C ASN A 421 23.65 6.11 23.38
N GLN A 422 23.40 7.38 23.10
CA GLN A 422 24.32 8.52 23.17
C GLN A 422 23.88 9.56 24.21
N ASP A 423 23.12 9.15 25.23
CA ASP A 423 22.60 10.03 26.28
C ASP A 423 23.72 10.79 27.01
N HIS A 424 24.87 10.15 27.21
CA HIS A 424 26.09 10.74 27.77
C HIS A 424 26.64 11.94 26.96
N ALA A 425 26.33 12.03 25.67
CA ALA A 425 26.75 13.14 24.80
C ALA A 425 25.85 14.39 24.94
N SER A 426 24.72 14.27 25.64
CA SER A 426 23.83 15.39 25.92
C SER A 426 24.28 16.15 27.17
N THR A 427 24.10 17.47 27.18
CA THR A 427 24.19 18.26 28.41
C THR A 427 23.25 17.65 29.45
N ILE A 428 23.79 17.27 30.61
CA ILE A 428 23.05 16.64 31.70
C ILE A 428 21.76 17.42 31.96
N SER A 429 20.61 16.74 31.88
CA SER A 429 19.33 17.30 32.29
C SER A 429 19.27 17.25 33.82
N TRP A 430 19.38 18.41 34.45
CA TRP A 430 19.37 18.52 35.90
C TRP A 430 17.95 18.47 36.45
N SER A 431 17.74 17.65 37.47
CA SER A 431 16.56 17.64 38.35
C SER A 431 17.04 17.84 39.80
N PRO A 432 16.16 18.15 40.76
CA PRO A 432 16.56 18.27 42.15
C PRO A 432 17.29 17.01 42.67
N ASP A 433 16.71 15.83 42.44
CA ASP A 433 17.28 14.55 42.91
C ASP A 433 18.62 14.24 42.26
N ARG A 434 18.73 14.47 40.94
CA ARG A 434 19.97 14.23 40.20
C ARG A 434 21.07 15.21 40.59
N ALA A 435 20.72 16.44 40.95
CA ALA A 435 21.67 17.41 41.49
C ALA A 435 22.23 16.97 42.85
N VAL A 436 21.38 16.40 43.72
CA VAL A 436 21.79 15.81 45.00
C VAL A 436 22.67 14.58 44.80
N GLU A 437 22.30 13.69 43.88
CA GLU A 437 23.07 12.49 43.54
C GLU A 437 24.46 12.85 42.99
N ALA A 438 24.53 13.73 41.98
CA ALA A 438 25.81 14.17 41.43
C ALA A 438 26.69 14.88 42.46
N TRP A 439 26.09 15.61 43.40
CA TRP A 439 26.80 16.22 44.52
C TRP A 439 27.41 15.17 45.45
N ARG A 440 26.66 14.10 45.75
CA ARG A 440 27.12 12.96 46.55
C ARG A 440 28.25 12.22 45.84
N ASP A 441 28.09 11.91 44.56
CA ASP A 441 29.09 11.19 43.77
C ASP A 441 30.39 11.97 43.66
N PHE A 442 30.31 13.28 43.43
CA PHE A 442 31.47 14.17 43.44
C PHE A 442 32.20 14.13 44.79
N HIS A 443 31.45 14.13 45.91
CA HIS A 443 32.04 14.02 47.23
C HIS A 443 32.71 12.66 47.46
N ILE A 444 32.08 11.55 47.07
CA ILE A 444 32.66 10.20 47.15
C ILE A 444 33.96 10.13 46.34
N LYS A 445 33.96 10.70 45.14
CA LYS A 445 35.07 10.64 44.20
C LYS A 445 36.28 11.48 44.63
N TYR A 446 36.05 12.70 45.15
CA TYR A 446 37.14 13.66 45.43
C TYR A 446 37.34 13.96 46.91
N GLY A 447 36.56 13.34 47.81
CA GLY A 447 36.62 13.56 49.26
C GLY A 447 36.15 14.93 49.74
N MET A 448 35.77 15.83 48.83
CA MET A 448 35.29 17.18 49.10
C MET A 448 33.99 17.43 48.35
N THR A 449 33.05 18.12 48.98
CA THR A 449 31.83 18.55 48.28
C THR A 449 32.16 19.58 47.18
N PRO A 450 31.30 19.75 46.16
CA PRO A 450 31.46 20.81 45.16
C PRO A 450 31.70 22.21 45.77
N SER A 451 31.04 22.55 46.88
CA SER A 451 31.24 23.82 47.60
C SER A 451 32.65 23.93 48.22
N GLN A 452 33.09 22.88 48.91
CA GLN A 452 34.41 22.84 49.54
C GLN A 452 35.53 22.89 48.50
N TYR A 453 35.37 22.14 47.41
CA TYR A 453 36.34 22.06 46.32
C TYR A 453 36.51 23.41 45.62
N MET A 454 35.41 24.11 45.32
CA MET A 454 35.50 25.48 44.78
C MET A 454 36.11 26.47 45.77
N GLY A 455 35.81 26.36 47.06
CA GLY A 455 36.40 27.20 48.10
C GLY A 455 37.90 26.97 48.32
N ALA A 456 38.36 25.74 48.09
CA ALA A 456 39.76 25.35 48.23
C ALA A 456 40.69 26.00 47.19
N ARG A 457 40.16 26.53 46.06
CA ARG A 457 40.93 27.29 45.05
C ARG A 457 41.71 28.46 45.64
N LYS A 458 41.26 29.02 46.77
CA LYS A 458 41.96 30.11 47.47
C LYS A 458 43.20 29.65 48.23
N ARG A 459 43.35 28.36 48.48
CA ARG A 459 44.35 27.77 49.38
C ARG A 459 45.25 26.73 48.70
N MET A 460 44.82 26.16 47.59
CA MET A 460 45.59 25.16 46.84
C MET A 460 45.29 25.22 45.33
N THR A 461 46.26 24.77 44.53
CA THR A 461 46.11 24.60 43.08
C THR A 461 45.27 23.35 42.81
N LEU A 462 44.16 23.52 42.08
CA LEU A 462 43.23 22.44 41.76
C LEU A 462 43.15 22.24 40.24
N PRO A 463 42.99 21.00 39.74
CA PRO A 463 42.74 20.73 38.33
C PRO A 463 41.55 21.52 37.78
N ALA A 464 41.76 22.25 36.68
CA ALA A 464 40.77 23.15 36.09
C ALA A 464 39.48 22.42 35.66
N GLU A 465 39.61 21.19 35.16
CA GLU A 465 38.47 20.36 34.75
C GLU A 465 37.58 19.97 35.93
N VAL A 466 38.18 19.59 37.07
CA VAL A 466 37.44 19.21 38.29
C VAL A 466 36.79 20.43 38.93
N VAL A 467 37.44 21.59 38.85
CA VAL A 467 36.83 22.87 39.24
C VAL A 467 35.59 23.17 38.39
N ALA A 468 35.67 23.00 37.07
CA ALA A 468 34.54 23.20 36.17
C ALA A 468 33.42 22.18 36.42
N GLU A 469 33.75 20.93 36.75
CA GLU A 469 32.79 19.91 37.20
C GLU A 469 32.07 20.34 38.49
N ALA A 470 32.82 20.74 39.53
CA ALA A 470 32.28 21.24 40.79
C ALA A 470 31.36 22.46 40.59
N SER A 471 31.77 23.43 39.77
CA SER A 471 30.97 24.61 39.44
C SER A 471 29.68 24.26 38.71
N ARG A 472 29.70 23.29 37.80
CA ARG A 472 28.49 22.82 37.09
C ARG A 472 27.49 22.16 38.05
N ILE A 473 27.96 21.27 38.93
CA ILE A 473 27.11 20.59 39.92
C ILE A 473 26.52 21.61 40.90
N TYR A 474 27.34 22.56 41.38
CA TYR A 474 26.87 23.61 42.27
C TYR A 474 25.78 24.47 41.64
N ALA A 475 26.03 25.00 40.44
CA ALA A 475 25.09 25.85 39.72
C ALA A 475 23.79 25.09 39.38
N ALA A 476 23.87 23.79 39.13
CA ALA A 476 22.71 22.94 38.94
C ALA A 476 21.88 22.78 40.23
N ALA A 477 22.52 22.46 41.36
CA ALA A 477 21.84 22.33 42.64
C ALA A 477 21.17 23.64 43.08
N GLU A 478 21.82 24.78 42.82
CA GLU A 478 21.25 26.12 43.07
C GLU A 478 20.04 26.40 42.17
N ARG A 479 20.19 26.23 40.84
CA ARG A 479 19.12 26.49 39.88
C ARG A 479 17.86 25.66 40.12
N HIS A 480 18.01 24.42 40.57
CA HIS A 480 16.91 23.49 40.81
C HIS A 480 16.45 23.44 42.27
N GLY A 481 16.86 24.39 43.13
CA GLY A 481 16.42 24.48 44.52
C GLY A 481 16.89 23.33 45.43
N ALA A 482 17.82 22.50 44.95
CA ALA A 482 18.32 21.32 45.65
C ALA A 482 19.55 21.61 46.54
N LEU A 483 20.05 22.84 46.55
CA LEU A 483 21.29 23.22 47.25
C LEU A 483 21.23 22.93 48.76
N ALA A 484 20.09 23.22 49.40
CA ALA A 484 19.90 22.95 50.83
C ALA A 484 19.92 21.44 51.11
N THR A 485 19.19 20.64 50.32
CA THR A 485 19.13 19.18 50.43
C THR A 485 20.49 18.53 50.15
N ALA A 486 21.19 18.97 49.10
CA ALA A 486 22.52 18.49 48.74
C ALA A 486 23.56 18.79 49.83
N ARG A 487 23.46 19.96 50.49
CA ARG A 487 24.29 20.29 51.66
C ARG A 487 23.87 19.54 52.92
N ALA A 488 22.56 19.32 53.12
CA ALA A 488 22.01 18.65 54.29
C ALA A 488 22.30 17.14 54.33
N GLY A 489 22.52 16.51 53.16
CA GLY A 489 23.06 15.15 53.05
C GLY A 489 24.41 14.93 53.77
N HIS A 490 25.04 16.02 54.25
CA HIS A 490 26.26 16.02 55.04
C HIS A 490 26.07 16.44 56.50
N ASN A 491 24.85 16.46 57.05
CA ASN A 491 24.64 16.89 58.43
C ASN A 491 23.63 16.04 59.20
N THR A 492 23.85 14.72 59.27
CA THR A 492 23.38 13.93 60.42
C THR A 492 24.43 13.96 61.53
N ARG A 493 24.75 15.15 62.05
CA ARG A 493 25.12 15.20 63.48
C ARG A 493 23.86 14.80 64.22
N VAL A 494 23.77 13.52 64.62
CA VAL A 494 22.77 13.08 65.59
C VAL A 494 22.87 14.07 66.75
N LYS A 495 21.80 14.85 66.96
CA LYS A 495 21.75 15.80 68.05
C LYS A 495 21.69 14.94 69.32
N TRP A 496 22.82 14.83 70.02
CA TRP A 496 22.89 14.10 71.28
C TRP A 496 22.01 14.81 72.31
N THR A 497 20.84 14.22 72.55
CA THR A 497 19.92 14.52 73.65
C THR A 497 20.13 13.50 74.76
N GLU A 498 19.65 13.77 75.97
CA GLU A 498 19.73 12.83 77.09
C GLU A 498 19.12 11.45 76.72
N GLU A 499 17.97 11.44 76.06
CA GLU A 499 17.29 10.22 75.59
C GLU A 499 18.12 9.43 74.58
N THR A 500 18.68 10.11 73.57
CA THR A 500 19.44 9.45 72.49
C THR A 500 20.81 8.95 72.97
N VAL A 501 21.47 9.69 73.87
CA VAL A 501 22.69 9.23 74.53
C VAL A 501 22.39 8.03 75.43
N THR A 502 21.28 8.05 76.18
CA THR A 502 20.87 6.93 77.05
C THR A 502 20.58 5.67 76.24
N ALA A 503 19.84 5.80 75.13
CA ALA A 503 19.55 4.68 74.23
C ALA A 503 20.84 4.11 73.60
N ALA A 504 21.74 4.99 73.14
CA ALA A 504 23.03 4.58 72.57
C ALA A 504 23.92 3.89 73.62
N TRP A 505 23.94 4.40 74.86
CA TRP A 505 24.68 3.79 75.97
C TRP A 505 24.17 2.38 76.28
N ARG A 506 22.85 2.20 76.41
CA ARG A 506 22.24 0.87 76.64
C ARG A 506 22.53 -0.10 75.50
N ARG A 507 22.38 0.35 74.26
CA ARG A 507 22.67 -0.46 73.08
C ARG A 507 24.14 -0.90 73.07
N PHE A 508 25.07 0.03 73.34
CA PHE A 508 26.49 -0.28 73.38
C PHE A 508 26.82 -1.34 74.46
N VAL A 509 26.25 -1.20 75.66
CA VAL A 509 26.41 -2.17 76.75
C VAL A 509 25.83 -3.53 76.37
N SER A 510 24.62 -3.56 75.79
CA SER A 510 23.98 -4.79 75.33
C SER A 510 24.77 -5.51 74.25
N THR A 511 25.38 -4.76 73.32
CA THR A 511 26.09 -5.35 72.18
C THR A 511 27.49 -5.83 72.55
N HIS A 512 28.20 -5.08 73.39
CA HIS A 512 29.62 -5.35 73.67
C HIS A 512 29.88 -5.91 75.07
N GLY A 513 28.86 -5.99 75.93
CA GLY A 513 28.98 -6.48 77.30
C GLY A 513 29.85 -5.61 78.21
N VAL A 514 30.21 -4.39 77.78
CA VAL A 514 31.06 -3.45 78.51
C VAL A 514 30.50 -2.04 78.39
N ILE A 515 30.72 -1.23 79.43
CA ILE A 515 30.31 0.18 79.40
C ILE A 515 31.32 1.01 78.59
N PRO A 516 30.87 2.07 77.87
CA PRO A 516 31.75 2.91 77.05
C PRO A 516 33.03 3.39 77.76
N SER A 517 32.96 3.71 79.06
CA SER A 517 34.13 4.15 79.83
C SER A 517 35.19 3.07 80.05
N GLN A 518 34.84 1.79 80.02
CA GLN A 518 35.80 0.68 80.15
C GLN A 518 36.61 0.48 78.87
N CYS A 519 36.06 0.86 77.71
CA CYS A 519 36.74 0.85 76.42
C CYS A 519 37.79 1.96 76.27
N MET A 520 37.83 2.91 77.21
CA MET A 520 38.71 4.09 77.15
C MET A 520 40.07 3.88 77.83
N SER A 521 40.31 2.74 78.49
CA SER A 521 41.63 2.43 79.04
C SER A 521 42.65 2.12 77.95
N ALA A 522 43.91 2.51 78.15
CA ALA A 522 44.99 2.28 77.19
C ALA A 522 45.17 0.78 76.84
N THR A 523 44.89 -0.11 77.79
CA THR A 523 44.93 -1.57 77.60
C THR A 523 43.77 -2.05 76.75
N ARG A 524 42.53 -1.57 76.98
CA ARG A 524 41.35 -1.99 76.21
C ARG A 524 41.34 -1.50 74.77
N ARG A 525 41.89 -0.30 74.51
CA ARG A 525 42.04 0.23 73.14
C ARG A 525 42.97 -0.61 72.25
N LYS A 526 43.87 -1.41 72.84
CA LYS A 526 44.73 -2.34 72.09
C LYS A 526 44.06 -3.68 71.79
N THR A 527 43.02 -4.05 72.53
CA THR A 527 42.37 -5.37 72.46
C THR A 527 41.01 -5.35 71.75
N MET A 528 40.39 -4.18 71.55
CA MET A 528 39.10 -4.05 70.84
C MET A 528 39.28 -3.39 69.47
N PRO A 529 38.37 -3.66 68.50
CA PRO A 529 38.38 -2.96 67.22
C PRO A 529 38.32 -1.43 67.39
N SER A 530 39.03 -0.70 66.53
CA SER A 530 39.09 0.77 66.55
C SER A 530 37.70 1.40 66.47
N GLU A 531 36.84 0.85 65.63
CA GLU A 531 35.46 1.31 65.42
C GLU A 531 34.62 1.27 66.71
N VAL A 532 34.81 0.24 67.53
CA VAL A 532 34.12 0.09 68.83
C VAL A 532 34.67 1.08 69.85
N CYS A 533 35.97 1.36 69.82
CA CYS A 533 36.59 2.38 70.67
C CYS A 533 36.15 3.80 70.29
N ASP A 534 35.96 4.05 68.99
CA ASP A 534 35.52 5.34 68.46
C ASP A 534 34.02 5.58 68.71
N GLU A 535 33.19 4.54 68.63
CA GLU A 535 31.79 4.59 69.09
C GLU A 535 31.70 4.85 70.59
N ALA A 536 32.47 4.11 71.41
CA ALA A 536 32.53 4.32 72.86
C ALA A 536 32.94 5.75 73.22
N THR A 537 33.96 6.30 72.53
CA THR A 537 34.44 7.67 72.75
C THR A 537 33.35 8.70 72.46
N ARG A 538 32.62 8.54 71.33
CA ARG A 538 31.54 9.46 70.95
C ARG A 538 30.39 9.45 71.96
N ILE A 539 29.95 8.27 72.40
CA ILE A 539 28.88 8.10 73.39
C ILE A 539 29.32 8.68 74.75
N TYR A 540 30.56 8.39 75.18
CA TYR A 540 31.11 8.85 76.44
C TYR A 540 31.26 10.38 76.49
N GLU A 541 31.80 11.00 75.44
CA GLU A 541 31.91 12.46 75.37
C GLU A 541 30.55 13.15 75.32
N ALA A 542 29.57 12.57 74.62
CA ALA A 542 28.21 13.09 74.59
C ALA A 542 27.56 13.05 75.98
N ALA A 543 27.69 11.93 76.70
CA ALA A 543 27.23 11.80 78.07
C ALA A 543 27.93 12.79 79.03
N ARG A 544 29.24 13.03 78.82
CA ARG A 544 30.00 14.02 79.61
C ARG A 544 29.50 15.44 79.37
N ARG A 545 29.22 15.81 78.12
CA ARG A 545 28.75 17.15 77.75
C ARG A 545 27.35 17.45 78.30
N LEU A 546 26.53 16.42 78.50
CA LEU A 546 25.18 16.53 79.06
C LEU A 546 25.11 16.30 80.58
N ASP A 547 26.25 16.07 81.23
CA ASP A 547 26.35 15.80 82.68
C ASP A 547 25.53 14.60 83.21
N ILE A 548 25.31 13.59 82.37
CA ILE A 548 24.51 12.39 82.69
C ILE A 548 25.36 11.12 82.95
N LEU A 549 26.69 11.25 83.03
CA LEU A 549 27.60 10.11 83.19
C LEU A 549 27.34 9.30 84.47
N ALA A 550 26.99 9.97 85.58
CA ALA A 550 26.70 9.29 86.85
C ALA A 550 25.44 8.43 86.74
N THR A 551 24.38 8.97 86.14
CA THR A 551 23.12 8.30 85.86
C THR A 551 23.33 7.07 84.96
N LEU A 552 24.07 7.22 83.86
CA LEU A 552 24.31 6.14 82.90
C LEU A 552 25.18 5.00 83.46
N ARG A 553 26.15 5.31 84.33
CA ARG A 553 26.94 4.29 85.04
C ARG A 553 26.10 3.50 86.04
N GLY A 554 25.11 4.13 86.67
CA GLY A 554 24.17 3.47 87.58
C GLY A 554 23.21 2.51 86.89
N LEU A 555 22.84 2.79 85.63
CA LEU A 555 22.00 1.92 84.79
C LEU A 555 22.68 0.62 84.31
N SER A 556 23.99 0.48 84.58
CA SER A 556 24.83 -0.61 84.08
C SER A 556 25.32 -1.56 85.19
N LYS A 557 24.76 -1.43 86.41
CA LYS A 557 25.03 -2.31 87.56
C LYS A 557 23.97 -3.39 87.70
#